data_AF-A0A0F9S7M2-F1
#
_entry.id   AF-A0A0F9S7M2-F1
#
_cell.length_a   1.000
_cell.length_b   1.000
_cell.length_c   1.000
_cell.angle_alpha   90.00
_cell.angle_beta   90.00
_cell.angle_gamma   90.00
#
_symmetry.space_group_name_H-M   'P 1'
#
loop_
_entity.id
_entity.type
_entity.pdbx_description
1 polymer ?
#
loop_
_entity_poly.entity_id
_entity_poly.type
_entity_poly.pdbx_seq_one_letter_code
_entity_poly.pdbx_strand_id
1 'polypeptide(L)'
;MGVGIWANGILCKTGDAQKVQSVDGAKADATLVVTERYRIFAPINGVTVIGLSTPLTVGNIIGVIPPGGFIDYTATAVTLMIACIDTGGAFGTSFDGTIYVVKISDNA
;
A
#
# COMPACT_ATOMS: atom_id res chain seq x y z
N MET A 1 -8.96 12.22 -20.73
CA MET A 1 -8.52 11.13 -19.84
C MET A 1 -7.43 11.71 -18.95
N GLY A 2 -7.71 11.93 -17.67
CA GLY A 2 -6.83 12.70 -16.78
C GLY A 2 -5.68 11.86 -16.25
N VAL A 3 -4.46 12.39 -16.35
CA VAL A 3 -3.29 11.91 -15.61
C VAL A 3 -3.32 12.61 -14.25
N GLY A 4 -3.21 11.88 -13.15
CA GLY A 4 -3.16 12.46 -11.81
C GLY A 4 -1.74 12.45 -11.27
N ILE A 5 -1.34 13.50 -10.54
CA ILE A 5 -0.09 13.52 -9.75
C ILE A 5 -0.44 13.07 -8.32
N TRP A 6 0.16 11.98 -7.87
CA TRP A 6 -0.07 11.43 -6.52
C TRP A 6 0.88 12.03 -5.49
N ALA A 7 0.62 11.78 -4.20
CA ALA A 7 1.34 12.40 -3.07
C ALA A 7 2.87 12.18 -3.08
N ASN A 8 3.37 11.18 -3.81
CA ASN A 8 4.80 10.94 -4.02
C ASN A 8 5.36 11.50 -5.34
N GLY A 9 4.58 12.33 -6.05
CA GLY A 9 4.95 12.91 -7.35
C GLY A 9 4.76 11.98 -8.55
N ILE A 10 4.18 10.79 -8.39
CA ILE A 10 3.98 9.86 -9.51
C ILE A 10 2.80 10.28 -10.37
N LEU A 11 3.06 10.36 -11.68
CA LEU A 11 2.06 10.49 -12.73
C LEU A 11 1.55 9.10 -13.11
N CYS A 12 0.26 8.84 -12.98
CA CYS A 12 -0.37 7.61 -13.48
C CYS A 12 -1.74 7.90 -14.11
N LYS A 13 -2.25 6.95 -14.91
CA LYS A 13 -3.58 7.09 -15.52
C LYS A 13 -4.65 6.94 -14.44
N THR A 14 -5.81 7.53 -14.69
CA THR A 14 -6.98 7.32 -13.82
C THR A 14 -7.31 5.82 -13.75
N GLY A 15 -7.37 5.26 -12.54
CA GLY A 15 -7.62 3.83 -12.30
C GLY A 15 -6.37 2.99 -11.98
N ASP A 16 -5.17 3.49 -12.29
CA ASP A 16 -3.91 2.79 -12.00
C ASP A 16 -3.46 2.95 -10.54
N ALA A 17 -4.12 3.82 -9.78
CA ALA A 17 -3.79 4.08 -8.40
C ALA A 17 -4.99 3.89 -7.48
N GLN A 18 -4.72 3.22 -6.36
CA GLN A 18 -5.67 2.93 -5.30
C GLN A 18 -5.25 3.64 -4.03
N LYS A 19 -6.20 4.33 -3.41
CA LYS A 19 -6.08 4.84 -2.05
C LYS A 19 -6.66 3.79 -1.10
N VAL A 20 -5.82 3.23 -0.24
CA VAL A 20 -6.17 2.19 0.72
C VAL A 20 -6.12 2.82 2.11
N GLN A 21 -7.20 2.73 2.88
CA GLN A 21 -7.26 3.30 4.23
C GLN A 21 -7.36 2.16 5.24
N SER A 22 -6.33 2.03 6.07
CA SER A 22 -6.39 1.20 7.28
C SER A 22 -7.24 1.97 8.31
N VAL A 23 -8.13 1.28 9.03
CA VAL A 23 -9.05 1.89 10.02
C VAL A 23 -9.02 1.05 11.30
N ASP A 24 -8.75 1.65 12.47
CA ASP A 24 -8.96 1.07 13.80
C ASP A 24 -8.60 -0.44 13.94
N GLY A 25 -7.34 -0.79 13.70
CA GLY A 25 -6.84 -2.17 13.80
C GLY A 25 -7.17 -3.09 12.62
N ALA A 26 -7.94 -2.61 11.65
CA ALA A 26 -8.23 -3.33 10.42
C ALA A 26 -7.20 -3.00 9.33
N LYS A 27 -6.65 -4.07 8.74
CA LYS A 27 -5.95 -4.04 7.45
C LYS A 27 -6.92 -3.61 6.34
N ALA A 28 -6.39 -3.20 5.22
CA ALA A 28 -7.15 -2.87 4.04
C ALA A 28 -6.55 -3.54 2.80
N ASP A 29 -7.40 -3.76 1.80
CA ASP A 29 -7.09 -4.63 0.66
C ASP A 29 -6.91 -3.78 -0.59
N ALA A 30 -5.81 -4.03 -1.32
CA ALA A 30 -5.60 -3.53 -2.66
C ALA A 30 -5.89 -4.64 -3.68
N THR A 31 -6.58 -4.29 -4.76
CA THR A 31 -6.81 -5.21 -5.88
C THR A 31 -5.70 -5.04 -6.90
N LEU A 32 -4.98 -6.11 -7.20
CA LEU A 32 -3.85 -6.10 -8.12
C LEU A 32 -4.14 -6.96 -9.35
N VAL A 33 -3.45 -6.63 -10.44
CA VAL A 33 -3.36 -7.48 -11.62
C VAL A 33 -2.06 -8.25 -11.51
N VAL A 34 -2.13 -9.58 -11.52
CA VAL A 34 -0.95 -10.46 -11.40
C VAL A 34 0.04 -10.14 -12.52
N THR A 35 1.34 -10.21 -12.22
CA THR A 35 2.49 -9.86 -13.08
C THR A 35 2.72 -8.36 -13.29
N GLU A 36 1.80 -7.49 -12.88
CA GLU A 36 2.03 -6.05 -12.88
C GLU A 36 2.89 -5.60 -11.71
N ARG A 37 3.64 -4.53 -11.92
CA ARG A 37 4.48 -3.87 -10.94
C ARG A 37 3.74 -2.67 -10.35
N TYR A 38 3.74 -2.61 -9.04
CA TYR A 38 3.12 -1.55 -8.24
C TYR A 38 4.17 -0.90 -7.35
N ARG A 39 4.05 0.40 -7.14
CA ARG A 39 4.71 1.10 -6.03
C ARG A 39 3.70 1.30 -4.90
N ILE A 40 4.10 0.86 -3.72
CA ILE A 40 3.32 0.99 -2.49
C ILE A 40 4.05 1.98 -1.60
N PHE A 41 3.35 2.98 -1.09
CA PHE A 41 3.91 3.96 -0.18
C PHE A 41 2.86 4.48 0.80
N ALA A 42 3.30 4.81 2.01
CA ALA A 42 2.53 5.60 2.95
C ALA A 42 3.18 6.99 3.08
N PRO A 43 2.40 8.07 3.12
CA PRO A 43 2.91 9.38 3.50
C PRO A 43 3.47 9.31 4.93
N ILE A 44 4.27 10.30 5.31
CA ILE A 44 5.21 10.42 6.47
C ILE A 44 4.73 9.90 7.84
N ASN A 45 3.47 9.53 8.00
CA ASN A 45 2.91 8.98 9.22
C ASN A 45 2.74 7.46 9.08
N GLY A 46 3.60 6.69 9.75
CA GLY A 46 3.38 5.29 10.03
C GLY A 46 4.29 4.28 9.33
N VAL A 47 4.34 3.07 9.90
CA VAL A 47 5.01 1.89 9.35
C VAL A 47 3.98 1.07 8.59
N THR A 48 4.22 0.82 7.31
CA THR A 48 3.30 0.02 6.47
C THR A 48 3.76 -1.42 6.41
N VAL A 49 2.90 -2.35 6.78
CA VAL A 49 3.13 -3.80 6.67
C VAL A 49 2.29 -4.33 5.52
N ILE A 50 2.89 -5.16 4.67
CA ILE A 50 2.25 -5.69 3.46
C ILE A 50 2.32 -7.22 3.50
N GLY A 51 1.24 -7.90 3.13
CA GLY A 51 1.20 -9.35 3.03
C GLY A 51 0.11 -9.90 2.12
N LEU A 52 0.00 -11.23 2.06
CA LEU A 52 -0.83 -11.95 1.07
C LEU A 52 -2.01 -12.72 1.66
N SER A 53 -2.19 -12.77 2.99
CA SER A 53 -3.33 -13.50 3.59
C SER A 53 -3.89 -12.88 4.86
N THR A 54 -5.03 -13.42 5.30
CA THR A 54 -5.83 -12.95 6.42
C THR A 54 -5.91 -13.98 7.55
N PRO A 55 -5.59 -13.61 8.82
CA PRO A 55 -4.95 -12.36 9.28
C PRO A 55 -3.52 -12.19 8.73
N LEU A 56 -3.00 -10.95 8.76
CA LEU A 56 -1.57 -10.72 8.49
C LEU A 56 -0.76 -11.41 9.60
N THR A 57 0.06 -12.39 9.23
CA THR A 57 0.88 -13.19 10.13
C THR A 57 2.32 -13.12 9.66
N VAL A 58 3.31 -13.27 10.55
CA VAL A 58 4.72 -13.09 10.19
C VAL A 58 5.14 -13.93 8.97
N GLY A 59 4.54 -15.10 8.76
CA GLY A 59 4.82 -15.97 7.60
C GLY A 59 4.24 -15.50 6.26
N ASN A 60 3.37 -14.49 6.23
CA ASN A 60 2.75 -13.96 5.01
C ASN A 60 3.14 -12.50 4.71
N ILE A 61 3.99 -11.89 5.55
CA ILE A 61 4.50 -10.52 5.35
C ILE A 61 5.55 -10.55 4.25
N ILE A 62 5.34 -9.73 3.23
CA ILE A 62 6.26 -9.58 2.10
C ILE A 62 7.13 -8.32 2.21
N GLY A 63 6.76 -7.37 3.06
CA GLY A 63 7.53 -6.14 3.23
C GLY A 63 7.03 -5.25 4.35
N VAL A 64 7.95 -4.42 4.85
CA VAL A 64 7.69 -3.35 5.82
C VAL A 64 8.28 -2.06 5.28
N ILE A 65 7.48 -1.01 5.18
CA ILE A 65 7.89 0.30 4.68
C ILE A 65 8.01 1.26 5.86
N PRO A 66 9.17 1.92 6.07
CA PRO A 66 9.29 2.98 7.05
C PRO A 66 8.52 4.24 6.62
N PRO A 67 8.23 5.16 7.55
CA PRO A 67 7.52 6.40 7.22
C PRO A 67 8.22 7.20 6.11
N GLY A 68 7.45 7.63 5.10
CA GLY A 68 7.97 8.35 3.93
C GLY A 68 8.73 7.47 2.92
N GLY A 69 8.85 6.17 3.18
CA GLY A 69 9.43 5.20 2.26
C GLY A 69 8.45 4.69 1.22
N PHE A 70 8.96 3.85 0.31
CA PHE A 70 8.16 3.09 -0.64
C PHE A 70 8.80 1.73 -0.92
N ILE A 71 8.01 0.81 -1.45
CA ILE A 71 8.54 -0.40 -2.09
C ILE A 71 7.91 -0.57 -3.46
N ASP A 72 8.67 -1.18 -4.36
CA ASP A 72 8.13 -1.69 -5.61
C ASP A 72 7.86 -3.19 -5.43
N TYR A 73 6.67 -3.63 -5.82
CA TYR A 73 6.20 -5.00 -5.70
C TYR A 73 5.61 -5.48 -7.03
N THR A 74 6.06 -6.64 -7.49
CA THR A 74 5.43 -7.35 -8.62
C THR A 74 4.34 -8.25 -8.08
N ALA A 75 3.10 -8.02 -8.48
CA ALA A 75 1.94 -8.72 -7.99
C ALA A 75 2.00 -10.21 -8.32
N THR A 76 1.98 -11.06 -7.29
CA THR A 76 1.87 -12.52 -7.41
C THR A 76 0.47 -13.03 -7.05
N ALA A 77 -0.38 -12.15 -6.54
CA ALA A 77 -1.77 -12.42 -6.20
C ALA A 77 -2.65 -11.24 -6.64
N VAL A 78 -3.95 -11.51 -6.79
CA VAL A 78 -4.96 -10.50 -7.15
C VAL A 78 -5.35 -9.58 -5.99
N THR A 79 -4.99 -9.96 -4.77
CA THR A 79 -5.28 -9.20 -3.55
C THR A 79 -4.02 -9.04 -2.74
N LEU A 80 -3.77 -7.81 -2.30
CA LEU A 80 -2.67 -7.47 -1.42
C LEU A 80 -3.24 -6.86 -0.14
N MET A 81 -2.87 -7.45 0.99
CA MET A 81 -3.29 -7.01 2.31
C MET A 81 -2.28 -5.99 2.82
N ILE A 82 -2.75 -4.85 3.29
CA ILE A 82 -1.88 -3.78 3.77
C ILE A 82 -2.41 -3.23 5.08
N ALA A 83 -1.54 -3.09 6.07
CA ALA A 83 -1.83 -2.41 7.32
C ALA A 83 -0.86 -1.24 7.50
N CYS A 84 -1.36 -0.08 7.91
CA CYS A 84 -0.50 1.03 8.33
C CYS A 84 -0.61 1.17 9.84
N ILE A 85 0.53 1.19 10.52
CA ILE A 85 0.63 1.49 11.94
C ILE A 85 1.01 2.95 12.05
N ASP A 86 0.12 3.81 12.54
CA ASP A 86 0.47 5.20 12.77
C ASP A 86 1.53 5.30 13.90
N THR A 87 2.66 5.92 13.58
CA THR A 87 3.77 6.16 14.50
C THR A 87 3.80 7.59 15.04
N GLY A 88 2.89 8.45 14.61
CA GLY A 88 2.76 9.83 15.08
C GLY A 88 1.95 9.97 16.38
N GLY A 89 1.16 8.96 16.74
CA GLY A 89 0.34 8.90 17.96
C GLY A 89 0.93 8.01 19.07
N ALA A 90 0.06 7.43 19.90
CA ALA A 90 0.46 6.43 20.88
C ALA A 90 0.91 5.14 20.15
N PHE A 91 2.23 4.95 20.07
CA PHE A 91 2.91 3.82 19.42
C PHE A 91 2.09 2.52 19.51
N GLY A 92 1.68 1.99 18.35
CA GLY A 92 1.10 0.65 18.24
C GLY A 92 -0.38 0.52 18.60
N THR A 93 -1.13 1.62 18.75
CA THR A 93 -2.58 1.56 19.07
C THR A 93 -3.51 2.16 18.02
N SER A 94 -2.99 2.95 17.07
CA SER A 94 -3.75 3.50 15.95
C SER A 94 -3.26 2.91 14.63
N PHE A 95 -4.17 2.33 13.85
CA PHE A 95 -3.90 1.84 12.50
C PHE A 95 -4.57 2.76 11.48
N ASP A 96 -4.41 4.07 11.66
CA ASP A 96 -5.11 5.08 10.89
C ASP A 96 -4.13 5.70 9.90
N GLY A 97 -3.93 4.99 8.79
CA GLY A 97 -2.98 5.39 7.77
C GLY A 97 -3.59 5.30 6.38
N THR A 98 -3.36 6.34 5.59
CA THR A 98 -3.64 6.29 4.15
C THR A 98 -2.42 5.70 3.45
N ILE A 99 -2.61 4.61 2.72
CA ILE A 99 -1.60 4.00 1.88
C ILE A 99 -2.01 4.20 0.43
N TYR A 100 -1.02 4.37 -0.44
CA TYR A 100 -1.21 4.50 -1.87
C TYR A 100 -0.53 3.33 -2.58
N VAL A 101 -1.29 2.69 -3.47
CA VAL A 101 -0.83 1.59 -4.31
C VAL A 101 -0.97 2.03 -5.75
N VAL A 102 0.15 2.24 -6.44
CA VAL A 102 0.18 2.83 -7.78
C VAL A 102 0.81 1.83 -8.74
N LYS A 103 0.07 1.40 -9.77
CA LYS A 103 0.59 0.61 -10.86
C LYS A 103 1.62 1.45 -11.64
N ILE A 104 2.81 0.89 -11.83
CA ILE A 104 3.92 1.58 -12.51
C ILE A 104 4.38 0.86 -13.79
N SER A 105 3.90 -0.35 -14.05
CA SER A 105 4.04 -1.02 -15.34
C SER A 105 2.80 -0.80 -16.21
N ASP A 106 3.01 -0.71 -17.51
CA ASP A 106 1.96 -0.78 -18.53
C ASP A 106 2.01 -2.17 -19.20
N ASN A 107 1.84 -3.29 -18.46
CA ASN A 107 1.57 -4.56 -19.17
C ASN A 107 0.11 -4.54 -19.64
N ALA A 108 -0.12 -3.83 -20.75
CA ALA A 108 -1.29 -4.04 -21.59
C ALA A 108 -1.13 -5.35 -22.38
#